data_AF-A0A556TU35-F1
#
_entry.id   AF-A0A556TU35-F1
#
_cell.length_a   1.000
_cell.length_b   1.000
_cell.length_c   1.000
_cell.angle_alpha   90.00
_cell.angle_beta   90.00
_cell.angle_gamma   90.00
#
_symmetry.space_group_name_H-M   'P 1'
#
loop_
_entity.id
_entity.type
_entity.pdbx_description
1 polymer ?
#
loop_
_entity_poly.entity_id
_entity_poly.type
_entity_poly.pdbx_seq_one_letter_code
_entity_poly.pdbx_strand_id
1 'polypeptide(L)'
;MTCRNAAKAKFFHSGTTAMGWLRPGAPSRDQAKIKARDLRGKKKEELLKQLDDLKVELSQLRVAKVTGGAASKLSKIRVVRKSIARVLTVINQTQKENLRKFYKGKKYKPLDLRPKKTRAIRRQLTKHEQGLMTKKMQRKSRLYSMRKFAVKA
;
A
#
# COMPACT_ATOMS: atom_id res chain seq x y z
N MET A 1 26.32 24.11 -40.23
CA MET A 1 26.30 22.65 -40.40
C MET A 1 25.15 22.11 -39.54
N THR A 2 23.92 22.07 -40.07
CA THR A 2 23.30 20.88 -40.72
C THR A 2 23.17 19.73 -39.70
N CYS A 3 22.02 19.21 -39.28
CA CYS A 3 20.65 19.19 -39.81
C CYS A 3 19.71 18.86 -38.62
N ARG A 4 18.55 19.50 -38.50
CA ARG A 4 17.22 18.89 -38.75
C ARG A 4 17.13 17.40 -38.38
N ASN A 5 16.35 17.06 -37.36
CA ASN A 5 15.01 16.52 -37.62
C ASN A 5 14.24 16.26 -36.32
N ALA A 6 13.21 17.08 -36.12
CA ALA A 6 12.07 16.76 -35.27
C ALA A 6 11.27 15.66 -35.96
N ALA A 7 11.37 14.43 -35.45
CA ALA A 7 10.48 13.35 -35.84
C ALA A 7 9.12 13.57 -35.17
N LYS A 8 8.15 14.03 -35.97
CA LYS A 8 6.70 13.90 -35.70
C LYS A 8 6.40 12.44 -35.42
N ALA A 9 6.23 12.07 -34.16
CA ALA A 9 5.57 10.82 -33.81
C ALA A 9 4.10 10.95 -34.24
N LYS A 10 3.80 10.37 -35.41
CA LYS A 10 2.44 10.22 -35.91
C LYS A 10 1.66 9.40 -34.89
N PHE A 11 0.62 10.03 -34.37
CA PHE A 11 -0.43 9.43 -33.58
C PHE A 11 -1.15 8.40 -34.47
N PHE A 12 -0.74 7.14 -34.40
CA PHE A 12 -1.44 6.05 -35.05
C PHE A 12 -2.51 5.56 -34.08
N HIS A 13 -3.74 6.01 -34.32
CA HIS A 13 -4.94 5.38 -33.76
C HIS A 13 -5.14 4.05 -34.48
N SER A 14 -4.43 3.01 -34.07
CA SER A 14 -4.86 1.63 -34.34
C SER A 14 -5.69 1.17 -33.15
N GLY A 15 -7.01 1.29 -33.30
CA GLY A 15 -7.96 0.61 -32.45
C GLY A 15 -7.73 -0.89 -32.55
N THR A 16 -6.99 -1.45 -31.60
CA THR A 16 -7.02 -2.87 -31.30
C THR A 16 -8.15 -3.10 -30.31
N THR A 17 -9.26 -3.55 -30.89
CA THR A 17 -10.28 -4.43 -30.32
C THR A 17 -9.93 -4.88 -28.92
N ALA A 18 -10.53 -4.22 -27.93
CA ALA A 18 -10.63 -4.75 -26.59
C ALA A 18 -11.43 -6.05 -26.68
N MET A 19 -10.75 -7.16 -26.97
CA MET A 19 -11.20 -8.50 -26.64
C MET A 19 -11.28 -8.52 -25.12
N GLY A 20 -12.41 -8.02 -24.63
CA GLY A 20 -12.86 -8.13 -23.27
C GLY A 20 -12.95 -9.60 -22.96
N TRP A 21 -11.88 -10.14 -22.37
CA TRP A 21 -11.98 -11.30 -21.53
C TRP A 21 -12.87 -10.88 -20.37
N LEU A 22 -14.19 -10.99 -20.57
CA LEU A 22 -15.18 -11.10 -19.52
C LEU A 22 -14.71 -12.26 -18.67
N ARG A 23 -13.93 -11.92 -17.65
CA ARG A 23 -13.38 -12.83 -16.68
C ARG A 23 -14.59 -13.57 -16.10
N PRO A 24 -14.75 -14.87 -16.36
CA PRO A 24 -15.92 -15.58 -15.89
C PRO A 24 -15.99 -15.38 -14.38
N GLY A 25 -17.15 -14.92 -13.90
CA GLY A 25 -17.43 -14.74 -12.49
C GLY A 25 -17.06 -16.03 -11.77
N ALA A 26 -15.93 -15.99 -11.06
CA ALA A 26 -15.45 -17.15 -10.35
C ALA A 26 -16.54 -17.59 -9.36
N PRO A 27 -16.84 -18.90 -9.25
CA PRO A 27 -17.90 -19.36 -8.38
C PRO A 27 -17.64 -18.87 -6.96
N SER A 28 -18.63 -18.21 -6.39
CA SER A 28 -18.68 -17.81 -4.99
C SER A 28 -18.67 -19.05 -4.10
N ARG A 29 -17.47 -19.62 -3.89
CA ARG A 29 -17.20 -20.63 -2.84
C ARG A 29 -17.13 -19.91 -1.49
N ASP A 30 -18.25 -19.38 -1.05
CA ASP A 30 -18.29 -18.20 -0.16
C ASP A 30 -19.05 -18.42 1.15
N GLN A 31 -19.18 -19.66 1.62
CA GLN A 31 -19.81 -19.93 2.92
C GLN A 31 -18.82 -20.13 4.09
N ALA A 32 -17.60 -20.61 3.85
CA ALA A 32 -16.64 -20.93 4.94
C ALA A 32 -15.48 -19.92 5.09
N LYS A 33 -15.49 -18.82 4.35
CA LYS A 33 -14.33 -17.93 4.21
C LYS A 33 -14.60 -16.58 4.89
N ILE A 34 -14.02 -16.38 6.07
CA ILE A 34 -14.14 -15.12 6.83
C ILE A 34 -13.70 -13.93 5.97
N LYS A 35 -14.60 -13.00 5.68
CA LYS A 35 -14.29 -11.81 4.88
C LYS A 35 -13.77 -10.70 5.80
N ALA A 36 -12.74 -9.99 5.34
CA ALA A 36 -12.10 -8.94 6.16
C ALA A 36 -13.02 -7.76 6.46
N ARG A 37 -14.00 -7.48 5.59
CA ARG A 37 -15.01 -6.42 5.79
C ARG A 37 -15.82 -6.64 7.07
N ASP A 38 -16.19 -7.89 7.34
CA ASP A 38 -17.06 -8.24 8.47
C ASP A 38 -16.28 -8.20 9.81
N LEU A 39 -14.95 -8.20 9.77
CA LEU A 39 -14.08 -8.12 10.94
C LEU A 39 -13.78 -6.68 11.38
N ARG A 40 -13.90 -5.70 10.47
CA ARG A 40 -13.49 -4.31 10.72
C ARG A 40 -14.45 -3.52 11.62
N GLY A 41 -15.60 -4.08 12.01
CA GLY A 41 -16.54 -3.49 12.96
C GLY A 41 -16.59 -4.18 14.33
N LYS A 42 -15.88 -5.29 14.50
CA LYS A 42 -15.91 -6.08 15.74
C LYS A 42 -14.95 -5.54 16.79
N LYS A 43 -15.25 -5.76 18.07
CA LYS A 43 -14.37 -5.38 19.18
C LYS A 43 -13.12 -6.26 19.19
N LYS A 44 -12.01 -5.71 19.73
CA LYS A 44 -10.74 -6.43 19.83
C LYS A 44 -10.87 -7.76 20.58
N GLU A 45 -11.65 -7.79 21.65
CA GLU A 45 -11.87 -9.00 22.46
C GLU A 45 -12.56 -10.11 21.67
N GLU A 46 -13.56 -9.78 20.86
CA GLU A 46 -14.26 -10.74 19.99
C GLU A 46 -13.32 -11.30 18.91
N LEU A 47 -12.44 -10.45 18.37
CA LEU A 47 -11.43 -10.87 17.39
C LEU A 47 -10.38 -11.80 18.01
N LEU A 48 -10.04 -11.62 19.28
CA LEU A 48 -9.12 -12.51 19.99
C LEU A 48 -9.75 -13.88 20.27
N LYS A 49 -11.01 -13.91 20.72
CA LYS A 49 -11.75 -15.17 20.90
C LYS A 49 -11.84 -15.96 19.58
N GLN A 50 -12.28 -15.30 18.50
CA GLN A 50 -12.32 -15.91 17.16
C GLN A 50 -10.96 -16.43 16.70
N LEU A 51 -9.88 -15.75 17.06
CA LEU A 51 -8.53 -16.16 16.70
C LEU A 51 -8.08 -17.40 17.44
N ASP A 52 -8.45 -17.56 18.71
CA ASP A 52 -8.10 -18.74 19.50
C ASP A 52 -8.92 -19.96 19.07
N ASP A 53 -10.20 -19.80 18.76
CA ASP A 53 -11.04 -20.86 18.18
C ASP A 53 -10.43 -21.39 16.85
N LEU A 54 -10.01 -20.49 15.96
CA LEU A 54 -9.37 -20.86 14.69
C LEU A 54 -8.01 -21.54 14.86
N LYS A 55 -7.26 -21.23 15.93
CA LYS A 55 -6.00 -21.91 16.25
C LYS A 55 -6.25 -23.33 16.73
N VAL A 56 -7.26 -23.54 17.58
CA VAL A 56 -7.66 -24.87 18.05
C VAL A 56 -8.10 -25.73 16.87
N GLU A 57 -8.95 -25.19 15.99
CA GLU A 57 -9.36 -25.88 14.76
C GLU A 57 -8.16 -26.24 13.88
N LEU A 58 -7.20 -25.32 13.70
CA LEU A 58 -5.99 -25.59 12.94
C LEU A 58 -5.14 -26.70 13.57
N SER A 59 -5.03 -26.74 14.90
CA SER A 59 -4.31 -27.79 15.62
C SER A 59 -4.94 -29.16 15.39
N GLN A 60 -6.26 -29.27 15.52
CA GLN A 60 -7.02 -30.49 15.25
C GLN A 60 -6.85 -30.95 13.79
N LEU A 61 -6.88 -30.03 12.83
CA LEU A 61 -6.66 -30.35 11.42
C LEU A 61 -5.23 -30.81 11.11
N ARG A 62 -4.23 -30.36 11.89
CA ARG A 62 -2.84 -30.85 11.76
C ARG A 62 -2.70 -32.28 12.28
N VAL A 63 -3.32 -32.61 13.41
CA VAL A 63 -3.35 -33.99 13.92
C VAL A 63 -4.03 -34.91 12.90
N ALA A 64 -5.20 -34.49 12.39
CA ALA A 64 -5.92 -35.25 11.37
C ALA A 64 -5.13 -35.46 10.08
N LYS A 65 -4.20 -34.54 9.74
CA LYS A 65 -3.30 -34.72 8.60
C LYS A 65 -2.29 -35.85 8.84
N VAL A 66 -1.76 -35.97 10.06
CA VAL A 66 -0.78 -37.00 10.42
C VAL A 66 -1.44 -38.38 10.46
N THR A 67 -2.66 -38.48 10.97
CA THR A 67 -3.40 -39.75 11.08
C THR A 67 -4.09 -40.19 9.78
N GLY A 68 -3.75 -39.60 8.62
CA GLY A 68 -4.33 -39.99 7.32
C GLY A 68 -5.80 -39.63 7.13
N GLY A 69 -6.26 -38.49 7.67
CA GLY A 69 -7.67 -38.07 7.60
C GLY A 69 -8.20 -37.71 6.20
N ALA A 70 -9.52 -37.66 6.07
CA ALA A 70 -10.24 -37.38 4.82
C ALA A 70 -9.78 -36.09 4.09
N ALA A 71 -9.73 -36.14 2.75
CA ALA A 71 -9.32 -35.03 1.89
C ALA A 71 -10.12 -33.73 2.08
N SER A 72 -11.38 -33.84 2.50
CA SER A 72 -12.25 -32.70 2.85
C SER A 72 -11.73 -31.92 4.07
N LYS A 73 -11.18 -32.61 5.08
CA LYS A 73 -10.54 -31.98 6.26
C LYS A 73 -9.20 -31.34 5.88
N LEU A 74 -8.41 -31.98 5.02
CA LEU A 74 -7.13 -31.43 4.54
C LEU A 74 -7.31 -30.13 3.74
N SER A 75 -8.37 -30.04 2.93
CA SER A 75 -8.68 -28.84 2.15
C SER A 75 -8.99 -27.61 3.02
N LYS A 76 -9.54 -27.83 4.23
CA LYS A 76 -9.84 -26.75 5.19
C LYS A 76 -8.60 -26.09 5.77
N ILE A 77 -7.46 -26.78 5.86
CA ILE A 77 -6.20 -26.24 6.42
C ILE A 77 -5.80 -24.92 5.75
N ARG A 78 -5.89 -24.85 4.41
CA ARG A 78 -5.55 -23.63 3.65
C ARG A 78 -6.52 -22.49 3.96
N VAL A 79 -7.79 -22.79 4.16
CA VAL A 79 -8.83 -21.80 4.45
C VAL A 79 -8.63 -21.23 5.85
N VAL A 80 -8.50 -22.09 6.87
CA VAL A 80 -8.29 -21.68 8.27
C VAL A 80 -7.01 -20.86 8.43
N ARG A 81 -5.88 -21.26 7.80
CA ARG A 81 -4.64 -20.45 7.81
C ARG A 81 -4.83 -19.05 7.25
N LYS A 82 -5.58 -18.92 6.16
CA LYS A 82 -5.90 -17.61 5.55
C LYS A 82 -6.86 -16.81 6.42
N SER A 83 -7.79 -17.46 7.13
CA SER A 83 -8.69 -16.82 8.08
C SER A 83 -7.92 -16.24 9.28
N ILE A 84 -7.02 -17.01 9.91
CA ILE A 84 -6.15 -16.54 11.00
C ILE A 84 -5.33 -15.32 10.56
N ALA A 85 -4.71 -15.39 9.38
CA ALA A 85 -3.93 -14.27 8.84
C ALA A 85 -4.77 -13.01 8.65
N ARG A 86 -6.04 -13.13 8.25
CA ARG A 86 -6.96 -11.99 8.09
C ARG A 86 -7.32 -11.36 9.43
N VAL A 87 -7.65 -12.16 10.43
CA VAL A 87 -7.97 -11.65 11.78
C VAL A 87 -6.78 -10.91 12.37
N LEU A 88 -5.58 -11.50 12.34
CA LEU A 88 -4.34 -10.85 12.78
C LEU A 88 -4.06 -9.54 12.01
N THR A 89 -4.31 -9.53 10.70
CA THR A 89 -4.12 -8.33 9.88
C THR A 89 -5.05 -7.19 10.33
N VAL A 90 -6.33 -7.48 10.60
CA VAL A 90 -7.30 -6.47 11.06
C VAL A 90 -6.95 -5.96 12.46
N ILE A 91 -6.53 -6.85 13.37
CA ILE A 91 -6.04 -6.45 14.70
C ILE A 91 -4.83 -5.52 14.57
N ASN A 92 -3.85 -5.86 13.74
CA ASN A 92 -2.65 -5.04 13.55
C ASN A 92 -2.96 -3.70 12.84
N GLN A 93 -3.90 -3.69 11.90
CA GLN A 93 -4.37 -2.45 11.23
C GLN A 93 -4.97 -1.49 12.25
N THR A 94 -5.95 -1.94 13.03
CA THR A 94 -6.64 -1.11 14.04
C THR A 94 -5.67 -0.61 15.12
N GLN A 95 -4.76 -1.46 15.59
CA GLN A 95 -3.71 -1.06 16.54
C GLN A 95 -2.80 0.02 15.97
N LYS A 96 -2.25 -0.17 14.76
CA LYS A 96 -1.37 0.83 14.12
C LYS A 96 -2.11 2.13 13.81
N GLU A 97 -3.38 2.08 13.42
CA GLU A 97 -4.21 3.27 13.21
C GLU A 97 -4.39 4.08 14.50
N ASN A 98 -4.67 3.41 15.62
CA ASN A 98 -4.80 4.06 16.92
C ASN A 98 -3.47 4.67 17.38
N LEU A 99 -2.34 3.98 17.19
CA LEU A 99 -1.02 4.52 17.46
C LEU A 99 -0.68 5.73 16.56
N ARG A 100 -1.06 5.69 15.28
CA ARG A 100 -0.88 6.83 14.36
C ARG A 100 -1.68 8.05 14.79
N LYS A 101 -2.91 7.85 15.30
CA LYS A 101 -3.73 8.93 15.87
C LYS A 101 -3.05 9.51 17.12
N PHE A 102 -2.61 8.67 18.04
CA PHE A 102 -1.96 9.09 19.29
C PHE A 102 -0.62 9.83 19.09
N TYR A 103 0.20 9.39 18.12
CA TYR A 103 1.47 10.04 17.78
C TYR A 103 1.34 11.09 16.65
N LYS A 104 0.12 11.52 16.29
CA LYS A 104 -0.08 12.62 15.34
C LYS A 104 0.45 13.91 15.97
N GLY A 105 1.18 14.72 15.19
CA GLY A 105 1.76 15.98 15.66
C GLY A 105 2.98 15.87 16.59
N LYS A 106 3.17 14.76 17.30
CA LYS A 106 4.33 14.58 18.20
C LYS A 106 5.65 14.53 17.41
N LYS A 107 6.66 15.25 17.90
CA LYS A 107 8.03 15.30 17.33
C LYS A 107 8.68 13.92 17.33
N TYR A 108 8.60 13.19 18.45
CA TYR A 108 9.21 11.88 18.61
C TYR A 108 8.18 10.77 18.36
N LYS A 109 8.37 10.07 17.24
CA LYS A 109 7.57 8.88 16.87
C LYS A 109 8.43 7.62 16.88
N PRO A 110 7.87 6.46 17.26
CA PRO A 110 8.50 5.16 17.11
C PRO A 110 8.95 4.89 15.66
N LEU A 111 10.02 4.12 15.49
CA LEU A 111 10.61 3.83 14.17
C LEU A 111 9.64 3.14 13.21
N ASP A 112 8.75 2.26 13.70
CA ASP A 112 7.74 1.56 12.89
C ASP A 112 6.72 2.51 12.24
N LEU A 113 6.42 3.64 12.88
CA LEU A 113 5.45 4.62 12.38
C LEU A 113 6.08 5.68 11.46
N ARG A 114 7.42 5.70 11.36
CA ARG A 114 8.11 6.66 10.48
C ARG A 114 7.93 6.25 9.02
N PRO A 115 7.85 7.22 8.09
CA PRO A 115 7.79 6.91 6.67
C PRO A 115 9.05 6.15 6.23
N LYS A 116 8.86 5.01 5.55
CA LYS A 116 9.96 4.21 5.02
C LYS A 116 10.46 4.85 3.72
N LYS A 117 11.55 5.62 3.82
CA LYS A 117 12.28 6.20 2.69
C LYS A 117 13.71 5.65 2.68
N THR A 118 14.43 5.83 1.56
CA THR A 118 15.85 5.47 1.49
C THR A 118 16.67 6.30 2.49
N ARG A 119 17.84 5.79 2.90
CA ARG A 119 18.73 6.48 3.84
C ARG A 119 19.18 7.84 3.29
N ALA A 120 19.50 7.91 2.00
CA ALA A 120 19.88 9.16 1.32
C ALA A 120 18.76 10.21 1.42
N ILE A 121 17.52 9.84 1.08
CA ILE A 121 16.36 10.75 1.17
C ILE A 121 16.07 11.20 2.61
N ARG A 122 16.39 10.38 3.62
CA ARG A 122 16.23 10.78 5.03
C ARG A 122 17.29 11.78 5.51
N ARG A 123 18.46 11.82 4.87
CA ARG A 123 19.60 12.67 5.25
C ARG A 123 19.71 13.95 4.43
N GLN A 124 19.03 14.02 3.29
CA GLN A 124 19.02 15.23 2.47
C GLN A 124 18.39 16.41 3.24
N LEU A 125 18.81 17.63 2.86
CA LEU A 125 18.21 18.87 3.35
C LEU A 125 16.71 18.95 3.01
N THR A 126 15.94 19.63 3.84
CA THR A 126 14.54 19.92 3.54
C THR A 126 14.44 20.90 2.36
N LYS A 127 13.31 20.87 1.63
CA LYS A 127 13.08 21.80 0.50
C LYS A 127 13.17 23.27 0.92
N HIS A 128 12.75 23.55 2.16
CA HIS A 128 12.85 24.88 2.74
C HIS A 128 14.33 25.28 2.90
N GLU A 129 15.14 24.44 3.53
CA GLU A 129 16.58 24.68 3.69
C GLU A 129 17.31 24.80 2.35
N GLN A 130 16.98 23.96 1.36
CA GLN A 130 17.54 24.04 0.02
C GLN A 130 17.18 25.34 -0.71
N GLY A 131 16.01 25.90 -0.44
CA GLY A 131 15.53 27.15 -1.04
C GLY A 131 15.89 28.41 -0.25
N LEU A 132 16.57 28.29 0.90
CA LEU A 132 16.98 29.46 1.66
C LEU A 132 17.99 30.28 0.86
N MET A 133 17.59 31.49 0.48
CA MET A 133 18.44 32.47 -0.20
C MET A 133 18.91 33.51 0.81
N THR A 134 20.15 33.98 0.64
CA THR A 134 20.63 35.13 1.43
C THR A 134 19.83 36.39 1.08
N LYS A 135 19.70 37.33 2.03
CA LYS A 135 19.00 38.62 1.79
C LYS A 135 19.55 39.35 0.55
N LYS A 136 20.86 39.28 0.32
CA LYS A 136 21.53 39.83 -0.86
C LYS A 136 21.08 39.16 -2.16
N MET A 137 21.04 37.82 -2.18
CA MET A 137 20.55 37.08 -3.35
C MET A 137 19.06 37.32 -3.61
N GLN A 138 18.24 37.41 -2.56
CA GLN A 138 16.81 37.70 -2.69
C GLN A 138 16.56 39.11 -3.27
N ARG A 139 17.35 40.11 -2.86
CA ARG A 139 17.31 41.44 -3.48
C ARG A 139 17.70 41.37 -4.95
N LYS A 140 18.80 40.67 -5.27
CA LYS A 140 19.28 40.50 -6.65
C LYS A 140 18.25 39.81 -7.56
N SER A 141 17.61 38.74 -7.09
CA SER A 141 16.62 38.00 -7.88
C SER A 141 15.35 38.81 -8.15
N ARG A 142 14.95 39.68 -7.21
CA ARG A 142 13.84 40.63 -7.41
C ARG A 142 14.18 41.72 -8.42
N LEU A 143 15.39 42.30 -8.33
CA LEU A 143 15.83 43.36 -9.25
C LEU A 143 16.04 42.82 -10.67
N TYR A 144 16.71 41.68 -10.81
CA TYR A 144 17.10 41.09 -12.08
C TYR A 144 16.37 39.77 -12.34
N SER A 145 15.05 39.85 -12.47
CA SER A 145 14.24 38.70 -12.86
C SER A 145 14.57 38.27 -14.30
N MET A 146 14.67 36.96 -14.56
CA MET A 146 14.75 36.45 -15.94
C MET A 146 13.49 36.82 -16.71
N ARG A 147 13.61 37.76 -17.65
CA ARG A 147 12.52 38.18 -18.52
C ARG A 147 12.56 37.38 -19.81
N LYS A 148 11.40 36.95 -20.29
CA LYS A 148 11.28 36.37 -21.63
C LYS A 148 11.24 37.52 -22.64
N PHE A 149 12.10 37.48 -23.64
CA PHE A 149 12.12 38.44 -24.74
C PHE A 149 12.22 37.72 -26.08
N ALA A 150 11.80 38.40 -27.14
CA ALA A 150 11.97 37.97 -28.52
C ALA A 150 12.50 39.17 -29.31
N VAL A 151 13.33 38.90 -30.32
CA VAL A 151 13.84 39.91 -31.24
C VAL A 151 13.00 39.84 -32.51
N LYS A 152 12.53 40.99 -32.98
CA LYS A 152 11.82 41.09 -34.24
C LYS A 152 12.83 40.87 -35.38
N ALA A 153 12.47 40.01 -36.33
CA ALA A 153 13.24 39.80 -37.55
C ALA A 153 13.17 41.02 -38.46
#